data_AF-A0A8H7FAZ4-F1
#
_entry.id   AF-A0A8H7FAZ4-F1
#
_cell.length_a   1.000
_cell.length_b   1.000
_cell.length_c   1.000
_cell.angle_alpha   90.00
_cell.angle_beta   90.00
_cell.angle_gamma   90.00
#
_symmetry.space_group_name_H-M   'P 1'
#
loop_
_entity.id
_entity.type
_entity.pdbx_description
1 polymer ?
#
loop_
_entity_poly.entity_id
_entity_poly.type
_entity_poly.pdbx_seq_one_letter_code
_entity_poly.pdbx_strand_id
1 'polypeptide(L)'
;MPKERRSRTVAHESSAKIHKRTFAVQDNAVEHVEIGSAADVPADDILASLNTRAAPQEVLTKKEKHTQKREAFLQKLGASRLPYSKSHERRQKRKAKEQLVGDLNEMQTILSTIAAAEDNASDEPIKTHGKDPNLMEADQKPEVKSKPQNRGAKIGEGKAAPLSKNQRQRALQLERFRQPLIRSNPEFANNPFQTIRTHAQNTLIKHRTPN
;
A
#
# COMPACT_ATOMS: atom_id res chain seq x y z
N MET A 1 47.90 -24.04 -23.38
CA MET A 1 47.33 -22.99 -24.27
C MET A 1 46.15 -22.34 -23.56
N PRO A 2 46.28 -21.11 -23.04
CA PRO A 2 45.17 -20.43 -22.36
C PRO A 2 44.19 -19.88 -23.41
N LYS A 3 42.90 -20.22 -23.27
CA LYS A 3 41.87 -19.76 -24.20
C LYS A 3 41.53 -18.29 -23.93
N GLU A 4 41.74 -17.42 -24.91
CA GLU A 4 41.25 -16.03 -24.91
C GLU A 4 39.73 -16.00 -24.77
N ARG A 5 39.25 -15.27 -23.76
CA ARG A 5 37.81 -15.01 -23.58
C ARG A 5 37.47 -13.69 -24.26
N ARG A 6 36.73 -13.76 -25.37
CA ARG A 6 36.15 -12.59 -26.04
C ARG A 6 35.31 -11.77 -25.06
N SER A 7 35.68 -10.52 -24.82
CA SER A 7 34.89 -9.55 -24.07
C SER A 7 33.67 -9.13 -24.91
N ARG A 8 32.46 -9.31 -24.37
CA ARG A 8 31.23 -8.81 -25.00
C ARG A 8 31.20 -7.28 -24.92
N THR A 9 31.52 -6.60 -26.02
CA THR A 9 31.20 -5.20 -26.24
C THR A 9 29.77 -5.11 -26.77
N VAL A 10 28.78 -5.18 -25.87
CA VAL A 10 27.42 -4.73 -26.17
C VAL A 10 27.01 -3.80 -25.04
N ALA A 11 27.60 -2.61 -25.05
CA ALA A 11 27.09 -1.48 -24.29
C ALA A 11 26.30 -0.64 -25.30
N HIS A 12 24.98 -0.80 -25.32
CA HIS A 12 24.14 0.26 -25.87
C HIS A 12 24.39 1.50 -25.01
N GLU A 13 24.70 2.63 -25.65
CA GLU A 13 24.76 3.91 -24.96
C GLU A 13 23.42 4.16 -24.28
N SER A 14 23.45 4.42 -22.97
CA SER A 14 22.24 4.68 -22.22
C SER A 14 21.59 5.94 -22.77
N SER A 15 20.34 5.84 -23.26
CA SER A 15 19.58 6.99 -23.74
C SER A 15 19.60 8.10 -22.68
N ALA A 16 19.72 9.35 -23.15
CA ALA A 16 19.86 10.54 -22.33
C ALA A 16 18.87 10.50 -21.15
N LYS A 17 19.41 10.36 -19.94
CA LYS A 17 18.59 10.35 -18.72
C LYS A 17 18.01 11.74 -18.55
N ILE A 18 16.73 11.89 -18.92
CA ILE A 18 15.96 13.09 -18.65
C ILE A 18 16.01 13.32 -17.13
N HIS A 19 16.44 14.50 -16.71
CA HIS A 19 16.45 14.87 -15.30
C HIS A 19 15.02 14.70 -14.78
N LYS A 20 14.86 13.87 -13.75
CA LYS A 20 13.55 13.64 -13.12
C LYS A 20 12.99 15.01 -12.75
N ARG A 21 11.87 15.40 -13.38
CA ARG A 21 11.14 16.64 -13.07
C ARG A 21 10.92 16.68 -11.56
N THR A 22 11.50 17.68 -10.89
CA THR A 22 11.34 17.97 -9.47
C THR A 22 10.03 18.71 -9.16
N PHE A 23 9.07 18.68 -10.09
CA PHE A 23 7.77 19.36 -9.95
C PHE A 23 6.66 18.44 -9.42
N ALA A 24 6.98 17.21 -9.01
CA ALA A 24 6.04 16.43 -8.21
C ALA A 24 6.03 17.01 -6.79
N VAL A 25 5.14 17.97 -6.56
CA VAL A 25 4.68 18.33 -5.21
C VAL A 25 4.24 17.02 -4.55
N GLN A 26 4.73 16.72 -3.35
CA GLN A 26 4.39 15.47 -2.68
C GLN A 26 2.89 15.40 -2.47
N ASP A 27 2.29 14.20 -2.57
CA ASP A 27 0.84 14.01 -2.39
C ASP A 27 0.36 14.52 -1.01
N ASN A 28 1.24 14.53 -0.01
CA ASN A 28 0.98 15.10 1.33
C ASN A 28 0.85 16.63 1.35
N ALA A 29 1.22 17.31 0.26
CA ALA A 29 1.16 18.77 0.13
C ALA A 29 0.05 19.24 -0.83
N VAL A 30 -0.76 18.31 -1.38
CA VAL A 30 -1.90 18.63 -2.23
C VAL A 30 -3.19 18.33 -1.45
N GLU A 31 -3.90 19.38 -1.06
CA GLU A 31 -5.22 19.24 -0.44
C GLU A 31 -6.27 19.00 -1.53
N HIS A 32 -7.16 18.03 -1.31
CA HIS A 32 -8.30 17.79 -2.19
C HIS A 32 -9.34 18.91 -1.98
N VAL A 33 -9.49 19.78 -2.98
CA VAL A 33 -10.48 20.87 -2.96
C VAL A 33 -11.70 20.46 -3.77
N GLU A 34 -12.87 20.43 -3.14
CA GLU A 34 -14.15 20.20 -3.82
C GLU A 34 -14.55 21.45 -4.60
N ILE A 35 -14.57 21.34 -5.93
CA ILE A 35 -14.88 22.43 -6.85
C ILE A 35 -16.34 22.88 -6.62
N GLY A 36 -16.52 24.11 -6.15
CA GLY A 36 -17.84 24.70 -5.85
C GLY A 36 -18.14 24.89 -4.35
N SER A 37 -17.33 24.33 -3.45
CA SER A 37 -17.52 24.46 -1.99
C SER A 37 -17.37 25.90 -1.46
N ALA A 38 -16.61 26.75 -2.16
CA ALA A 38 -16.36 28.14 -1.78
C ALA A 38 -17.07 29.16 -2.69
N ALA A 39 -18.13 28.75 -3.42
CA ALA A 39 -18.82 29.63 -4.36
C ALA A 39 -19.51 30.83 -3.68
N ASP A 40 -19.93 30.67 -2.43
CA ASP A 40 -20.66 31.69 -1.65
C ASP A 40 -19.73 32.53 -0.76
N VAL A 41 -18.42 32.25 -0.73
CA VAL A 41 -17.45 32.94 0.13
C VAL A 41 -16.81 34.10 -0.65
N PRO A 42 -16.79 35.32 -0.10
CA PRO A 42 -16.14 36.45 -0.76
C PRO A 42 -14.64 36.19 -0.93
N ALA A 43 -14.08 36.60 -2.07
CA ALA A 43 -12.70 36.32 -2.46
C ALA A 43 -11.66 36.80 -1.42
N ASP A 44 -11.93 37.91 -0.72
CA ASP A 44 -11.04 38.47 0.28
C ASP A 44 -10.89 37.55 1.51
N ASP A 45 -11.95 36.85 1.92
CA ASP A 45 -11.90 35.88 3.02
C ASP A 45 -11.13 34.61 2.62
N ILE A 46 -11.23 34.20 1.34
CA ILE A 46 -10.45 33.09 0.79
C ILE A 46 -8.95 33.44 0.80
N LEU A 47 -8.59 34.65 0.37
CA LEU A 47 -7.20 35.10 0.39
C LEU A 47 -6.66 35.25 1.82
N ALA A 48 -7.47 35.74 2.76
CA ALA A 48 -7.10 35.84 4.18
C ALA A 48 -6.87 34.46 4.81
N SER A 49 -7.73 33.48 4.52
CA SER A 49 -7.60 32.11 5.04
C SER A 49 -6.37 31.36 4.49
N LEU A 50 -5.97 31.62 3.25
CA LEU A 50 -4.75 31.06 2.66
C LEU A 50 -3.49 31.65 3.30
N ASN A 51 -3.51 32.94 3.62
CA ASN A 51 -2.39 33.61 4.30
C ASN A 51 -2.24 33.16 5.76
N THR A 52 -3.32 32.75 6.43
CA THR A 52 -3.26 32.22 7.80
C THR A 52 -2.92 30.72 7.84
N ARG A 53 -3.28 29.95 6.81
CA ARG A 53 -3.01 28.51 6.71
C ARG A 53 -1.62 28.15 6.20
N ALA A 54 -0.88 29.12 5.66
CA ALA A 54 0.55 29.01 5.46
C ALA A 54 1.24 28.94 6.83
N ALA A 55 1.24 27.75 7.45
CA ALA A 55 2.13 27.42 8.55
C ALA A 55 3.53 27.95 8.22
N PRO A 56 4.22 28.60 9.17
CA PRO A 56 5.50 29.22 8.89
C PRO A 56 6.43 28.15 8.32
N GLN A 57 6.65 28.18 7.00
CA GLN A 57 7.76 27.49 6.38
C GLN A 57 8.96 28.05 7.12
N GLU A 58 9.58 27.27 8.02
CA GLU A 58 10.74 27.72 8.77
C GLU A 58 11.77 28.17 7.74
N VAL A 59 11.90 29.49 7.59
CA VAL A 59 12.77 30.08 6.59
C VAL A 59 14.17 29.98 7.15
N LEU A 60 14.72 28.76 7.13
CA LEU A 60 16.02 28.46 7.72
C LEU A 60 17.04 29.44 7.15
N THR A 61 17.75 30.11 8.06
CA THR A 61 18.75 31.09 7.65
C THR A 61 19.85 30.38 6.87
N LYS A 62 20.56 31.11 5.99
CA LYS A 62 21.69 30.52 5.23
C LYS A 62 22.72 29.88 6.16
N LYS A 63 22.89 30.43 7.38
CA LYS A 63 23.77 29.92 8.43
C LYS A 63 23.26 28.58 8.98
N GLU A 64 21.99 28.46 9.34
CA GLU A 64 21.38 27.19 9.79
C GLU A 64 21.45 26.11 8.72
N LYS A 65 21.19 26.45 7.46
CA LYS A 65 21.34 25.49 6.35
C LYS A 65 22.78 24.99 6.23
N HIS A 66 23.75 25.88 6.44
CA HIS A 66 25.17 25.51 6.39
C HIS A 66 25.57 24.64 7.59
N THR A 67 25.10 24.94 8.80
CA THR A 67 25.37 24.12 9.98
C THR A 67 24.76 22.72 9.85
N GLN A 68 23.52 22.62 9.40
CA GLN A 68 22.86 21.34 9.12
C GLN A 68 23.62 20.52 8.08
N LYS A 69 24.08 21.15 6.99
CA LYS A 69 24.91 20.46 5.98
C LYS A 69 26.23 19.97 6.57
N ARG A 70 26.91 20.79 7.37
CA ARG A 70 28.17 20.43 8.03
C ARG A 70 27.96 19.27 9.01
N GLU A 71 26.91 19.30 9.81
CA GLU A 71 26.57 18.25 10.76
C GLU A 71 26.25 16.94 10.05
N ALA A 72 25.39 16.97 9.03
CA ALA A 72 25.09 15.79 8.22
C ALA A 72 26.34 15.19 7.56
N PHE A 73 27.27 16.04 7.12
CA PHE A 73 28.55 15.60 6.58
C PHE A 73 29.44 14.93 7.64
N LEU A 74 29.52 15.49 8.85
CA LEU A 74 30.25 14.88 9.97
C LEU A 74 29.64 13.55 10.41
N GLN A 75 28.30 13.44 10.45
CA GLN A 75 27.62 12.18 10.72
C GLN A 75 27.94 11.12 9.66
N LYS A 76 27.98 11.50 8.37
CA LYS A 76 28.37 10.61 7.27
C LYS A 76 29.82 10.14 7.39
N LEU A 77 30.74 11.02 7.78
CA LEU A 77 32.14 10.66 8.04
C LEU A 77 32.28 9.77 9.28
N GLY A 78 31.52 10.04 10.35
CA GLY A 78 31.45 9.21 11.54
C GLY A 78 30.91 7.81 11.25
N ALA A 79 29.87 7.69 10.41
CA ALA A 79 29.32 6.42 9.97
C ALA A 79 30.34 5.60 9.15
N SER A 80 31.21 6.26 8.39
CA SER A 80 32.33 5.61 7.68
C SER A 80 33.45 5.12 8.60
N ARG A 81 33.51 5.59 9.86
CA ARG A 81 34.48 5.15 10.87
C ARG A 81 33.95 4.04 11.78
N LEU A 82 32.70 3.62 11.58
CA LEU A 82 32.20 2.42 12.25
C LEU A 82 33.08 1.23 11.85
N PRO A 83 33.40 0.31 12.77
CA PRO A 83 34.38 -0.77 12.57
C PRO A 83 33.94 -1.81 11.52
N TYR A 84 32.79 -1.60 10.91
CA TYR A 84 32.14 -2.54 10.03
C TYR A 84 32.26 -2.09 8.58
N SER A 85 32.80 -2.98 7.75
CA SER A 85 32.98 -2.74 6.33
C SER A 85 31.65 -2.59 5.57
N LYS A 86 31.71 -2.02 4.37
CA LYS A 86 30.59 -1.92 3.40
C LYS A 86 29.88 -3.27 3.14
N SER A 87 30.61 -4.38 3.29
CA SER A 87 30.06 -5.75 3.19
C SER A 87 29.15 -6.09 4.39
N HIS A 88 29.56 -5.70 5.60
CA HIS A 88 28.75 -5.89 6.81
C HIS A 88 27.47 -5.06 6.75
N GLU A 89 27.54 -3.80 6.28
CA GLU A 89 26.35 -2.96 6.08
C GLU A 89 25.37 -3.58 5.07
N ARG A 90 25.89 -4.15 3.96
CA ARG A 90 25.05 -4.90 2.99
C ARG A 90 24.40 -6.12 3.64
N ARG A 91 25.11 -6.87 4.49
CA ARG A 91 24.55 -8.01 5.22
C ARG A 91 23.49 -7.56 6.23
N GLN A 92 23.73 -6.50 6.99
CA GLN A 92 22.74 -5.92 7.92
C GLN A 92 21.47 -5.48 7.17
N LYS A 93 21.62 -4.76 6.05
CA LYS A 93 20.47 -4.36 5.21
C LYS A 93 19.72 -5.54 4.61
N ARG A 94 20.41 -6.62 4.26
CA ARG A 94 19.78 -7.85 3.78
C ARG A 94 19.02 -8.56 4.91
N LYS A 95 19.64 -8.71 6.08
CA LYS A 95 18.99 -9.26 7.29
C LYS A 95 17.75 -8.46 7.69
N ALA A 96 17.85 -7.13 7.72
CA ALA A 96 16.70 -6.26 8.04
C ALA A 96 15.56 -6.43 7.04
N LYS A 97 15.86 -6.58 5.73
CA LYS A 97 14.84 -6.86 4.71
C LYS A 97 14.22 -8.24 4.83
N GLU A 98 15.02 -9.25 5.19
CA GLU A 98 14.54 -10.61 5.45
C GLU A 98 13.68 -10.65 6.73
N GLN A 99 14.05 -9.88 7.76
CA GLN A 99 13.28 -9.70 9.00
C GLN A 99 11.94 -9.00 8.73
N LEU A 100 11.86 -7.97 7.90
CA LEU A 100 10.58 -7.33 7.54
C LEU A 100 9.57 -8.28 6.86
N VAL A 101 10.04 -9.35 6.22
CA VAL A 101 9.17 -10.37 5.60
C VAL A 101 8.79 -11.47 6.59
N GLY A 102 9.62 -11.71 7.63
CA GLY A 102 9.39 -12.76 8.63
C GLY A 102 8.77 -12.28 9.95
N ASP A 103 8.95 -11.01 10.31
CA ASP A 103 8.67 -10.48 11.64
C ASP A 103 7.56 -9.42 11.55
N LEU A 104 6.31 -9.89 11.71
CA LEU A 104 5.12 -9.03 11.74
C LEU A 104 4.96 -8.31 13.10
N ASN A 105 5.89 -8.49 14.04
CA ASN A 105 5.81 -7.90 15.37
C ASN A 105 5.80 -6.36 15.31
N GLU A 106 6.53 -5.76 14.37
CA GLU A 106 6.54 -4.30 14.20
C GLU A 106 5.17 -3.77 13.73
N MET A 107 4.49 -4.52 12.85
CA MET A 107 3.10 -4.21 12.47
C MET A 107 2.12 -4.46 13.61
N GLN A 108 2.32 -5.50 14.43
CA GLN A 108 1.49 -5.73 15.61
C GLN A 108 1.66 -4.59 16.62
N THR A 109 2.88 -4.10 16.85
CA THR A 109 3.10 -2.95 17.74
C THR A 109 2.44 -1.69 17.20
N ILE A 110 2.55 -1.42 15.89
CA ILE A 110 1.90 -0.26 15.27
C ILE A 110 0.37 -0.37 15.38
N LEU A 111 -0.19 -1.56 15.12
CA LEU A 111 -1.63 -1.79 15.24
C LEU A 111 -2.11 -1.65 16.70
N SER A 112 -1.35 -2.15 17.68
CA SER A 112 -1.67 -1.96 19.09
C SER A 112 -1.59 -0.49 19.51
N THR A 113 -0.64 0.28 18.98
CA THR A 113 -0.57 1.73 19.25
C THR A 113 -1.72 2.50 18.61
N ILE A 114 -2.17 2.09 17.42
CA ILE A 114 -3.33 2.69 16.75
C ILE A 114 -4.63 2.33 17.50
N ALA A 115 -4.80 1.06 17.89
CA ALA A 115 -5.95 0.63 18.67
C ALA A 115 -6.03 1.34 20.03
N ALA A 116 -4.89 1.50 20.73
CA ALA A 116 -4.83 2.25 21.98
C ALA A 116 -5.09 3.76 21.80
N ALA A 117 -4.82 4.32 20.61
CA ALA A 117 -5.16 5.70 20.29
C ALA A 117 -6.65 5.87 19.95
N GLU A 118 -7.30 4.84 19.39
CA GLU A 118 -8.75 4.80 19.15
C GLU A 118 -9.55 4.64 20.45
N ASP A 119 -9.03 3.91 21.45
CA ASP A 119 -9.66 3.79 22.77
C ASP A 119 -9.61 5.08 23.63
N ASN A 120 -8.87 6.11 23.19
CA ASN A 120 -8.84 7.43 23.82
C ASN A 120 -9.68 8.49 23.07
N ALA A 121 -10.35 8.10 21.97
CA ALA A 121 -11.33 8.94 21.30
C ALA A 121 -12.72 8.60 21.86
N SER A 122 -13.12 9.37 22.86
CA SER A 122 -14.42 9.39 23.52
C SER A 122 -15.62 9.04 22.63
N ASP A 123 -16.43 8.10 23.15
CA ASP A 123 -17.83 7.86 22.82
C ASP A 123 -18.61 9.17 22.63
N GLU A 124 -19.12 9.42 21.43
CA GLU A 124 -20.24 10.34 21.20
C GLU A 124 -21.26 9.66 20.25
N PRO A 125 -22.52 9.46 20.69
CA PRO A 125 -23.52 8.78 19.89
C PRO A 125 -24.06 9.69 18.79
N ILE A 126 -23.81 9.34 17.53
CA ILE A 126 -24.46 9.98 16.37
C ILE A 126 -25.94 9.61 16.36
N LYS A 127 -26.77 10.52 16.88
CA LYS A 127 -28.23 10.54 16.74
C LYS A 127 -28.59 10.71 15.27
N THR A 128 -29.08 9.66 14.61
CA THR A 128 -29.80 9.79 13.34
C THR A 128 -31.29 9.99 13.61
N HIS A 129 -31.73 11.24 13.65
CA HIS A 129 -33.14 11.59 13.51
C HIS A 129 -33.52 11.57 12.02
N GLY A 130 -34.66 10.93 11.70
CA GLY A 130 -35.29 11.04 10.39
C GLY A 130 -35.98 9.76 9.93
N LYS A 131 -37.05 9.34 10.60
CA LYS A 131 -38.05 8.46 9.99
C LYS A 131 -39.43 8.75 10.55
N ASP A 132 -40.18 9.58 9.84
CA ASP A 132 -41.61 9.78 10.07
C ASP A 132 -42.38 8.48 9.77
N PRO A 133 -43.36 8.08 10.60
CA PRO A 133 -44.12 6.86 10.40
C PRO A 133 -45.54 7.21 9.91
N ASN A 134 -45.78 7.16 8.59
CA ASN A 134 -47.12 6.84 8.08
C ASN A 134 -47.09 6.58 6.58
N LEU A 135 -47.33 5.33 6.17
CA LEU A 135 -48.27 4.97 5.10
C LEU A 135 -48.27 3.44 4.90
N MET A 136 -49.49 2.94 4.87
CA MET A 136 -49.92 1.55 4.92
C MET A 136 -49.58 0.73 3.67
N GLU A 137 -49.28 -0.56 3.91
CA GLU A 137 -49.84 -1.76 3.27
C GLU A 137 -49.98 -1.82 1.72
N ALA A 138 -49.20 -2.69 1.07
CA ALA A 138 -49.65 -3.65 0.04
C ALA A 138 -48.48 -4.45 -0.57
N ASP A 139 -48.55 -5.78 -0.40
CA ASP A 139 -48.36 -6.83 -1.41
C ASP A 139 -47.03 -7.06 -2.20
N GLN A 140 -46.59 -8.33 -2.09
CA GLN A 140 -45.96 -9.20 -3.10
C GLN A 140 -44.42 -9.32 -3.27
N LYS A 141 -44.00 -10.60 -3.14
CA LYS A 141 -42.86 -11.36 -3.70
C LYS A 141 -41.45 -11.25 -3.08
N PRO A 142 -40.80 -12.41 -2.76
CA PRO A 142 -39.37 -12.44 -2.47
C PRO A 142 -38.56 -12.56 -3.76
N GLU A 143 -37.91 -11.49 -4.21
CA GLU A 143 -36.90 -11.58 -5.26
C GLU A 143 -35.58 -12.13 -4.72
N VAL A 144 -35.25 -13.34 -5.18
CA VAL A 144 -33.97 -14.00 -5.01
C VAL A 144 -32.90 -13.19 -5.74
N LYS A 145 -32.07 -12.46 -4.99
CA LYS A 145 -30.88 -11.78 -5.54
C LYS A 145 -29.88 -12.85 -6.02
N SER A 146 -29.80 -13.00 -7.34
CA SER A 146 -28.89 -13.90 -8.03
C SER A 146 -27.42 -13.48 -7.81
N LYS A 147 -26.58 -14.45 -7.44
CA LYS A 147 -25.13 -14.26 -7.33
C LYS A 147 -24.54 -14.02 -8.73
N PRO A 148 -23.62 -13.07 -8.93
CA PRO A 148 -22.98 -12.89 -10.23
C PRO A 148 -22.11 -14.12 -10.52
N GLN A 149 -22.45 -14.84 -11.59
CA GLN A 149 -21.65 -15.94 -12.10
C GLN A 149 -20.27 -15.43 -12.54
N ASN A 150 -19.21 -16.02 -12.00
CA ASN A 150 -17.86 -15.92 -12.57
C ASN A 150 -17.87 -16.62 -13.92
N ARG A 151 -18.31 -15.91 -14.97
CA ARG A 151 -18.08 -16.34 -16.35
C ARG A 151 -16.58 -16.37 -16.55
N GLY A 152 -16.07 -17.51 -17.03
CA GLY A 152 -14.64 -17.77 -17.24
C GLY A 152 -13.98 -16.59 -17.95
N ALA A 153 -13.27 -15.77 -17.17
CA ALA A 153 -12.50 -14.68 -17.70
C ALA A 153 -11.31 -15.29 -18.44
N LYS A 154 -11.23 -15.02 -19.75
CA LYS A 154 -10.02 -15.28 -20.54
C LYS A 154 -8.82 -14.70 -19.79
N ILE A 155 -7.77 -15.51 -19.65
CA ILE A 155 -6.52 -15.09 -19.02
C ILE A 155 -5.96 -13.92 -19.85
N GLY A 156 -5.98 -12.71 -19.30
CA GLY A 156 -5.42 -11.52 -19.95
C GLY A 156 -6.25 -10.23 -19.83
N GLU A 157 -7.56 -10.34 -19.59
CA GLU A 157 -8.42 -9.18 -19.36
C GLU A 157 -8.69 -9.05 -17.86
N GLY A 158 -7.80 -8.31 -17.16
CA GLY A 158 -8.01 -7.98 -15.75
C GLY A 158 -9.34 -7.24 -15.58
N LYS A 159 -10.04 -7.49 -14.46
CA LYS A 159 -11.19 -6.67 -14.05
C LYS A 159 -10.71 -5.23 -13.93
N ALA A 160 -11.04 -4.39 -14.91
CA ALA A 160 -10.56 -3.00 -14.96
C ALA A 160 -11.03 -2.19 -13.74
N ALA A 161 -12.10 -2.61 -13.07
CA ALA A 161 -12.56 -2.02 -11.83
C ALA A 161 -11.96 -2.74 -10.61
N PRO A 162 -11.25 -2.02 -9.71
CA PRO A 162 -10.83 -2.58 -8.44
C PRO A 162 -12.05 -2.97 -7.59
N LEU A 163 -11.88 -3.98 -6.73
CA LEU A 163 -12.91 -4.41 -5.79
C LEU A 163 -13.35 -3.23 -4.90
N SER A 164 -14.66 -3.12 -4.66
CA SER A 164 -15.23 -2.15 -3.72
C SER A 164 -14.61 -2.31 -2.32
N LYS A 165 -14.57 -1.23 -1.52
CA LYS A 165 -14.01 -1.25 -0.14
C LYS A 165 -14.60 -2.39 0.70
N ASN A 166 -15.92 -2.59 0.63
CA ASN A 166 -16.61 -3.67 1.36
C ASN A 166 -16.24 -5.07 0.86
N GLN A 167 -16.01 -5.22 -0.45
CA GLN A 167 -15.58 -6.49 -1.04
C GLN A 167 -14.15 -6.82 -0.63
N ARG A 168 -13.26 -5.81 -0.59
CA ARG A 168 -11.89 -5.97 -0.10
C ARG A 168 -11.86 -6.38 1.37
N GLN A 169 -12.65 -5.73 2.23
CA GLN A 169 -12.75 -6.11 3.64
C GLN A 169 -13.22 -7.56 3.83
N ARG A 170 -14.27 -7.98 3.10
CA ARG A 170 -14.74 -9.38 3.15
C ARG A 170 -13.69 -10.37 2.66
N ALA A 171 -12.97 -10.04 1.59
CA ALA A 171 -11.88 -10.87 1.10
C ALA A 171 -10.74 -10.99 2.13
N LEU A 172 -10.36 -9.88 2.78
CA LEU A 172 -9.35 -9.87 3.84
C LEU A 172 -9.77 -10.69 5.06
N GLN A 173 -11.04 -10.60 5.47
CA GLN A 173 -11.57 -11.42 6.56
C GLN A 173 -11.51 -12.91 6.23
N LEU A 174 -11.89 -13.30 5.01
CA LEU A 174 -11.80 -14.67 4.55
C LEU A 174 -10.35 -15.17 4.55
N GLU A 175 -9.44 -14.38 3.99
CA GLU A 175 -8.01 -14.74 3.95
C GLU A 175 -7.40 -14.84 5.36
N ARG A 176 -7.84 -14.01 6.32
CA ARG A 176 -7.42 -14.11 7.73
C ARG A 176 -7.74 -15.48 8.32
N PHE A 177 -8.92 -16.04 8.04
CA PHE A 177 -9.27 -17.39 8.49
C PHE A 177 -8.57 -18.48 7.68
N ARG A 178 -8.33 -18.24 6.40
CA ARG A 178 -7.73 -19.22 5.48
C ARG A 178 -6.24 -19.46 5.73
N GLN A 179 -5.47 -18.41 5.99
CA GLN A 179 -4.01 -18.53 6.10
C GLN A 179 -3.53 -19.48 7.20
N PRO A 180 -4.08 -19.45 8.44
CA PRO A 180 -3.71 -20.41 9.47
C PRO A 180 -3.97 -21.86 9.05
N LEU A 181 -5.09 -22.12 8.37
CA LEU A 181 -5.46 -23.47 7.89
C LEU A 181 -4.53 -23.98 6.80
N ILE A 182 -4.07 -23.10 5.91
CA ILE A 182 -3.06 -23.47 4.91
C ILE A 182 -1.73 -23.78 5.59
N ARG A 183 -1.35 -22.96 6.59
CA ARG A 183 -0.09 -23.13 7.34
C ARG A 183 -0.07 -24.37 8.22
N SER A 184 -1.22 -24.82 8.74
CA SER A 184 -1.30 -26.04 9.54
C SER A 184 -1.15 -27.31 8.72
N ASN A 185 -1.17 -27.23 7.38
CA ASN A 185 -1.01 -28.40 6.52
C ASN A 185 0.49 -28.76 6.36
N PRO A 186 0.94 -29.95 6.79
CA PRO A 186 2.36 -30.33 6.74
C PRO A 186 2.89 -30.44 5.30
N GLU A 187 2.07 -30.87 4.35
CA GLU A 187 2.45 -30.96 2.94
C GLU A 187 2.77 -29.58 2.36
N PHE A 188 1.98 -28.57 2.76
CA PHE A 188 2.17 -27.20 2.31
C PHE A 188 3.44 -26.57 2.90
N ALA A 189 3.77 -26.89 4.16
CA ALA A 189 5.01 -26.45 4.80
C ALA A 189 6.26 -27.06 4.13
N ASN A 190 6.18 -28.33 3.71
CA ASN A 190 7.28 -29.04 3.05
C ASN A 190 7.49 -28.56 1.61
N ASN A 191 6.43 -28.49 0.80
CA ASN A 191 6.52 -28.04 -0.60
C ASN A 191 5.22 -27.37 -1.09
N PRO A 192 5.10 -26.03 -0.97
CA PRO A 192 3.86 -25.33 -1.28
C PRO A 192 3.48 -25.44 -2.76
N PHE A 193 4.46 -25.42 -3.68
CA PHE A 193 4.20 -25.50 -5.12
C PHE A 193 3.68 -26.89 -5.54
N GLN A 194 4.21 -27.95 -4.92
CA GLN A 194 3.74 -29.30 -5.18
C GLN A 194 2.32 -29.50 -4.65
N THR A 195 2.02 -29.03 -3.44
CA THR A 195 0.67 -29.08 -2.86
C THR A 195 -0.34 -28.29 -3.70
N ILE A 196 0.03 -27.10 -4.21
CA ILE A 196 -0.82 -26.33 -5.12
C ILE A 196 -1.08 -27.11 -6.42
N ARG A 197 -0.03 -27.74 -6.99
CA ARG A 197 -0.16 -28.54 -8.22
C ARG A 197 -1.10 -29.73 -8.03
N THR A 198 -0.95 -30.50 -6.94
CA THR A 198 -1.81 -31.65 -6.65
C THR A 198 -3.24 -31.20 -6.35
N HIS A 199 -3.42 -30.13 -5.57
CA HIS A 199 -4.74 -29.55 -5.31
C HIS A 199 -5.43 -29.12 -6.60
N ALA A 200 -4.73 -28.43 -7.49
CA ALA A 200 -5.27 -28.01 -8.79
C ALA A 200 -5.62 -29.21 -9.68
N GLN A 201 -4.78 -30.25 -9.69
CA GLN A 201 -5.07 -31.50 -10.42
C GLN A 201 -6.33 -32.21 -9.91
N ASN A 202 -6.61 -32.11 -8.61
CA ASN A 202 -7.77 -32.74 -7.97
C ASN A 202 -9.05 -31.89 -8.09
N THR A 203 -8.93 -30.56 -8.18
CA THR A 203 -10.08 -29.64 -8.15
C THR A 203 -10.49 -29.10 -9.52
N LEU A 204 -9.57 -28.97 -10.48
CA LEU A 204 -9.91 -28.46 -11.81
C LEU A 204 -10.60 -29.53 -12.64
N ILE A 205 -11.80 -29.21 -13.13
CA ILE A 205 -12.54 -30.04 -14.10
C ILE A 205 -11.69 -30.14 -15.36
N LYS A 206 -11.25 -31.36 -15.68
CA LYS A 206 -10.53 -31.63 -16.94
C LYS A 206 -11.53 -31.58 -18.08
N HIS A 207 -11.59 -30.45 -18.79
CA HIS A 207 -12.33 -30.37 -20.04
C HIS A 207 -11.63 -31.27 -21.06
N ARG A 208 -12.22 -32.42 -21.36
CA ARG A 208 -11.80 -33.23 -22.52
C ARG A 208 -12.09 -32.40 -23.76
N THR A 209 -11.08 -32.16 -24.58
CA THR A 209 -11.28 -31.61 -25.92
C THR A 209 -12.08 -32.65 -26.73
N PRO A 210 -13.22 -32.29 -27.33
CA PRO A 210 -13.92 -33.20 -28.23
C PRO A 210 -13.00 -33.49 -29.43
N ASN A 211 -12.80 -34.78 -29.70
CA ASN A 211 -12.10 -35.27 -30.89
C ASN A 211 -12.99 -35.14 -32.12
#